data_AF-A0A434ER28-F1
#
_entry.id   AF-A0A434ER28-F1
#
_cell.length_a   1.000
_cell.length_b   1.000
_cell.length_c   1.000
_cell.angle_alpha   90.00
_cell.angle_beta   90.00
_cell.angle_gamma   90.00
#
_symmetry.space_group_name_H-M   'P 1'
#
loop_
_entity.id
_entity.type
_entity.pdbx_description
1 polymer ?
#
loop_
_entity_poly.entity_id
_entity_poly.type
_entity_poly.pdbx_seq_one_letter_code
_entity_poly.pdbx_strand_id
1 'polypeptide(L)' 'MSAKTLLKSLLAYQAWANDELVERLAGMDPARDAGQRHAAFRLMNHIHVVSRIFAAHLKGVAHGYAGDNTPDTPQ' A
#
# COMPACT_ATOMS: atom_id res chain seq x y z
N MET A 1 22.48 -7.53 -13.00
CA MET A 1 21.32 -6.61 -12.97
C MET A 1 21.69 -5.41 -12.11
N SER A 2 21.43 -4.16 -12.52
CA SER A 2 21.76 -2.98 -11.68
C SER A 2 20.74 -2.79 -10.55
N ALA A 3 21.13 -2.11 -9.46
CA ALA A 3 20.19 -1.74 -8.39
C ALA A 3 19.00 -0.92 -8.92
N LYS A 4 19.24 -0.03 -9.89
CA LYS A 4 18.20 0.76 -10.57
C LYS A 4 17.20 -0.13 -11.31
N THR A 5 17.69 -1.15 -12.02
CA THR A 5 16.83 -2.10 -12.74
C THR A 5 16.00 -2.93 -11.76
N LEU A 6 16.62 -3.42 -10.69
CA LEU A 6 15.94 -4.19 -9.65
C LEU A 6 14.81 -3.38 -8.99
N LEU A 7 15.11 -2.15 -8.55
CA LEU A 7 14.12 -1.27 -7.92
C LEU A 7 12.95 -0.96 -8.85
N LYS A 8 13.21 -0.72 -10.14
CA LYS A 8 12.14 -0.52 -11.13
C LYS A 8 11.24 -1.76 -11.25
N SER A 9 11.82 -2.95 -11.29
CA SER A 9 11.04 -4.20 -11.37
C SER A 9 10.19 -4.41 -10.11
N LEU A 10 10.73 -4.14 -8.92
CA LEU A 10 9.99 -4.26 -7.67
C LEU A 10 8.83 -3.27 -7.58
N LEU A 11 9.04 -2.02 -7.99
CA LEU A 11 7.98 -1.01 -8.02
C LEU A 11 6.88 -1.35 -9.04
N ALA A 12 7.24 -1.86 -10.21
CA ALA A 12 6.27 -2.31 -11.21
C ALA A 12 5.46 -3.53 -10.69
N TYR A 13 6.12 -4.47 -10.03
CA TYR A 13 5.45 -5.62 -9.41
C TYR A 13 4.49 -5.20 -8.29
N GLN A 14 4.89 -4.26 -7.43
CA GLN A 14 4.02 -3.72 -6.38
C GLN A 14 2.78 -3.03 -6.98
N ALA A 15 2.94 -2.24 -8.05
CA ALA A 15 1.81 -1.62 -8.73
C ALA A 15 0.83 -2.67 -9.27
N TRP A 16 1.34 -3.68 -9.98
CA TRP A 16 0.51 -4.79 -10.48
C TRP A 16 -0.23 -5.54 -9.35
N ALA A 17 0.46 -5.86 -8.26
CA ALA A 17 -0.15 -6.57 -7.13
C ALA A 17 -1.22 -5.72 -6.43
N ASN A 18 -1.01 -4.41 -6.33
CA ASN A 18 -2.00 -3.48 -5.79
C ASN A 18 -3.25 -3.42 -6.67
N ASP A 19 -3.09 -3.37 -7.99
CA ASP A 19 -4.21 -3.36 -8.94
C ASP A 19 -5.04 -4.64 -8.80
N GLU A 20 -4.39 -5.82 -8.72
CA GLU A 20 -5.11 -7.08 -8.50
C GLU A 20 -5.87 -7.07 -7.16
N LEU A 21 -5.25 -6.60 -6.07
CA LEU A 21 -5.92 -6.54 -4.77
C LEU A 21 -7.15 -5.60 -4.79
N VAL A 22 -7.06 -4.46 -5.46
CA VAL A 22 -8.18 -3.52 -5.63
C VAL A 22 -9.30 -4.15 -6.44
N GLU A 23 -8.99 -4.86 -7.52
CA GLU A 23 -9.99 -5.57 -8.32
C GLU A 23 -10.72 -6.65 -7.50
N ARG A 24 -9.98 -7.42 -6.69
CA ARG A 24 -10.58 -8.41 -5.78
C ARG A 24 -11.49 -7.76 -4.74
N LEU A 25 -11.08 -6.62 -4.18
CA LEU A 25 -11.89 -5.87 -3.21
C LEU A 25 -13.19 -5.36 -3.83
N ALA A 26 -13.17 -4.92 -5.08
CA ALA A 26 -14.36 -4.45 -5.79
C ALA A 26 -15.41 -5.56 -5.97
N GLY A 27 -14.98 -6.82 -6.03
CA GLY A 27 -15.87 -7.98 -6.13
C GLY A 27 -16.40 -8.52 -4.79
N MET A 28 -15.95 -8.01 -3.64
CA MET A 28 -16.36 -8.50 -2.31
C MET A 28 -17.70 -7.91 -1.87
N ASP A 29 -18.54 -8.74 -1.24
CA ASP A 29 -19.81 -8.30 -0.69
C ASP A 29 -19.58 -7.46 0.58
N PRO A 30 -20.09 -6.21 0.67
CA PRO A 30 -19.83 -5.34 1.81
C PRO A 30 -20.32 -5.88 3.15
N ALA A 31 -21.41 -6.64 3.17
CA ALA A 31 -22.05 -7.12 4.38
C ALA A 31 -21.50 -8.47 4.83
N ARG A 32 -21.31 -9.39 3.88
CA ARG A 32 -20.80 -10.74 4.14
C ARG A 32 -19.29 -10.75 4.38
N ASP A 33 -18.53 -9.89 3.70
CA ASP A 33 -17.06 -9.89 3.73
C ASP A 33 -16.49 -8.67 4.48
N ALA A 34 -17.28 -8.06 5.39
CA ALA A 34 -16.92 -6.81 6.07
C ALA A 34 -15.54 -6.87 6.77
N GLY A 35 -15.23 -8.00 7.42
CA GLY A 35 -13.94 -8.21 8.09
C GLY A 35 -12.76 -8.31 7.11
N GLN A 36 -12.92 -9.05 6.02
CA GLN A 36 -11.91 -9.20 4.97
C GLN A 36 -11.66 -7.87 4.25
N ARG A 37 -12.74 -7.12 3.96
CA ARG A 37 -12.65 -5.78 3.38
C ARG A 37 -11.90 -4.82 4.31
N HIS A 38 -12.21 -4.83 5.61
CA HIS A 38 -11.51 -4.02 6.59
C HIS A 38 -10.01 -4.35 6.64
N ALA A 39 -9.66 -5.64 6.71
CA ALA A 39 -8.27 -6.09 6.71
C ALA A 39 -7.52 -5.69 5.43
N ALA A 40 -8.18 -5.80 4.27
CA ALA A 40 -7.60 -5.41 3.00
C ALA A 40 -7.37 -3.88 2.91
N PHE A 41 -8.31 -3.06 3.39
CA PHE A 41 -8.10 -1.61 3.49
C PHE A 41 -6.95 -1.26 4.45
N ARG A 42 -6.84 -1.94 5.60
CA ARG A 42 -5.71 -1.79 6.52
C ARG A 42 -4.37 -2.11 5.87
N LEU A 43 -4.32 -3.16 5.06
CA LEU A 43 -3.13 -3.58 4.33
C LEU A 43 -2.76 -2.56 3.23
N MET A 44 -3.73 -2.14 2.42
CA MET A 44 -3.50 -1.14 1.37
C MET A 44 -3.02 0.19 1.95
N ASN A 45 -3.56 0.60 3.11
CA ASN A 45 -3.11 1.79 3.81
C ASN A 45 -1.68 1.66 4.33
N HIS A 46 -1.30 0.50 4.90
CA HIS A 46 0.09 0.22 5.27
C HIS A 46 1.03 0.36 4.07
N ILE A 47 0.71 -0.29 2.94
CA ILE A 47 1.51 -0.24 1.70
C ILE A 47 1.69 1.20 1.23
N HIS A 48 0.62 2.00 1.27
CA HIS A 48 0.66 3.41 0.92
C HIS A 48 1.58 4.22 1.86
N VAL A 49 1.40 4.11 3.17
CA VAL A 49 2.17 4.85 4.18
C VAL A 49 3.65 4.51 4.07
N VAL A 50 4.01 3.23 3.98
CA VAL A 50 5.39 2.80 3.80
C VAL A 50 5.98 3.37 2.51
N SER A 51 5.25 3.31 1.39
CA SER A 51 5.71 3.89 0.11
C SER A 51 5.99 5.40 0.23
N ARG A 52 5.15 6.13 0.97
CA ARG A 52 5.33 7.56 1.24
C ARG A 52 6.56 7.85 2.12
N ILE A 53 6.82 7.02 3.13
CA ILE A 53 8.02 7.11 3.98
C ILE A 53 9.29 6.91 3.15
N PHE A 54 9.34 5.84 2.33
CA PHE A 54 10.48 5.60 1.45
C PHE A 54 10.70 6.73 0.44
N ALA A 55 9.63 7.24 -0.17
CA ALA A 55 9.73 8.36 -1.10
C ALA A 55 10.26 9.64 -0.43
N ALA A 56 9.90 9.89 0.83
CA ALA A 56 10.41 11.03 1.59
C ALA A 56 11.91 10.87 1.91
N HIS A 57 12.33 9.67 2.34
CA HIS A 57 13.75 9.36 2.55
C HIS A 57 14.58 9.56 1.28
N LEU A 58 14.09 9.12 0.12
CA LEU A 58 14.77 9.33 -1.17
C LEU A 58 14.89 10.81 -1.56
N LYS A 59 13.97 11.66 -1.10
CA LYS A 59 13.97 13.11 -1.36
C LYS A 59 14.70 13.92 -0.29
N GLY A 60 15.12 13.30 0.81
CA GLY A 60 15.72 14.00 1.95
C GLY A 60 14.74 14.92 2.69
N VAL A 61 13.44 14.60 2.71
CA VAL A 61 12.41 15.38 3.40
C VAL A 61 11.72 14.56 4.50
N ALA A 62 11.09 15.24 5.46
CA ALA A 62 10.32 14.57 6.50
C ALA A 62 9.08 13.86 5.92
N HIS A 63 8.79 12.64 6.38
CA HIS A 63 7.63 11.86 5.92
C HIS A 63 6.31 12.22 6.63
N GLY A 64 6.36 12.73 7.86
CA GLY A 64 5.18 13.23 8.58
C GLY A 64 4.23 12.16 9.16
N TYR A 65 4.61 10.88 9.10
CA TYR A 65 3.84 9.77 9.68
C TYR A 65 4.34 9.41 11.08
N ALA A 66 3.44 9.10 12.01
CA ALA A 66 3.76 8.65 13.36
C ALA A 66 4.08 7.15 13.45
N GLY A 67 3.85 6.38 12.38
CA GLY A 67 4.09 4.95 12.29
C GLY A 67 4.00 4.47 10.84
N ASP A 68 4.05 3.15 10.65
CA ASP A 68 3.95 2.50 9.35
C ASP A 68 2.49 2.28 8.90
N ASN A 69 1.52 2.76 9.68
CA ASN A 69 0.11 2.77 9.35
C ASN A 69 -0.58 3.94 10.09
N THR A 70 -1.75 4.39 9.63
CA THR A 70 -2.54 5.38 10.38
C THR A 70 -3.24 4.71 11.56
N PRO A 71 -3.61 5.45 12.63
CA PRO A 71 -4.37 4.89 13.75
C PRO A 71 -5.68 4.25 13.30
N ASP A 72 -6.42 4.96 12.45
CA ASP A 72 -7.69 4.50 11.91
C ASP A 72 -7.55 3.89 10.52
N THR A 73 -8.48 3.01 10.15
CA THR A 73 -8.63 2.52 8.78
C THR A 73 -9.33 3.59 7.93
N PRO A 74 -8.82 3.92 6.74
CA PRO A 74 -9.55 4.76 5.78
C PRO A 74 -10.94 4.16 5.44
N GLN A 75 -11.93 5.03 5.22
CA GLN A 75 -13.27 4.63 4.75
C GLN A 75 -13.42 4.81 3.24
#